data_AF-A0A7Y8LWP0-F1
#
_entry.id   AF-A0A7Y8LWP0-F1
#
_cell.length_a   1.000
_cell.length_b   1.000
_cell.length_c   1.000
_cell.angle_alpha   90.00
_cell.angle_beta   90.00
_cell.angle_gamma   90.00
#
_symmetry.space_group_name_H-M   'P 1'
#
loop_
_entity.id
_entity.type
_entity.pdbx_description
1 polymer ?
#
loop_
_entity_poly.entity_id
_entity_poly.type
_entity_poly.pdbx_seq_one_letter_code
_entity_poly.pdbx_strand_id
1 'polypeptide(L)'
;MEPGSIEKLKEYFSQRNDIAFAFLYGSQAKGHANKLSDVDIAVYFYPLERHPVEFEKEVFYDGENQIWGDLQRLLKKEVELLVLNRVSASVAASSIRGIPLSIKDWGLYLEFMEVITEVAEDFTELIISDYKERTEFDYTEIASSAPFNNLPTQYRITIEGQQKCFGQ
;
A
#
# COMPACT_ATOMS: atom_id res chain seq x y z
N MET A 1 -7.42 -16.16 8.17
CA MET A 1 -8.88 -15.93 8.16
C MET A 1 -9.64 -17.27 8.16
N GLU A 2 -10.87 -17.36 8.72
CA GLU A 2 -11.67 -18.60 8.65
C GLU A 2 -12.20 -18.86 7.23
N PRO A 3 -12.32 -20.12 6.77
CA PRO A 3 -12.95 -20.45 5.48
C PRO A 3 -14.36 -19.85 5.39
N GLY A 4 -14.70 -19.17 4.30
CA GLY A 4 -16.01 -18.52 4.13
C GLY A 4 -16.09 -17.05 4.55
N SER A 5 -15.04 -16.48 5.16
CA SER A 5 -15.05 -15.09 5.60
C SER A 5 -15.01 -14.09 4.44
N ILE A 6 -14.28 -14.44 3.37
CA ILE A 6 -14.19 -13.60 2.17
C ILE A 6 -15.55 -13.53 1.48
N GLU A 7 -16.27 -14.65 1.40
CA GLU A 7 -17.60 -14.73 0.80
C GLU A 7 -18.59 -13.85 1.55
N LYS A 8 -18.55 -13.86 2.90
CA LYS A 8 -19.37 -12.97 3.73
C LYS A 8 -19.06 -11.49 3.50
N LEU A 9 -17.78 -11.15 3.34
CA LEU A 9 -17.37 -9.78 3.03
C LEU A 9 -17.85 -9.36 1.63
N LYS A 10 -17.71 -10.22 0.63
CA LYS A 10 -18.21 -9.98 -0.72
C LYS A 10 -19.72 -9.75 -0.71
N GLU A 11 -20.47 -10.59 0.00
CA GLU A 11 -21.92 -10.45 0.16
C GLU A 11 -22.28 -9.13 0.85
N TYR A 12 -21.63 -8.80 1.97
CA TYR A 12 -21.83 -7.53 2.67
C TYR A 12 -21.61 -6.31 1.75
N PHE A 13 -20.46 -6.23 1.06
CA PHE A 13 -20.15 -5.10 0.19
C PHE A 13 -21.02 -5.06 -1.07
N SER A 14 -21.53 -6.21 -1.54
CA SER A 14 -22.48 -6.22 -2.66
C SER A 14 -23.76 -5.43 -2.34
N GLN A 15 -24.17 -5.36 -1.07
CA GLN A 15 -25.40 -4.68 -0.64
C GLN A 15 -25.20 -3.18 -0.33
N ARG A 16 -23.95 -2.69 -0.25
CA ARG A 16 -23.62 -1.30 0.11
C ARG A 16 -23.60 -0.35 -1.08
N ASN A 17 -24.68 0.39 -1.32
CA ASN A 17 -24.80 1.28 -2.50
C ASN A 17 -23.99 2.57 -2.40
N ASP A 18 -23.49 2.89 -1.21
CA ASP A 18 -22.62 4.03 -0.92
C ASP A 18 -21.14 3.76 -1.24
N ILE A 19 -20.78 2.50 -1.49
CA ILE A 19 -19.41 2.06 -1.80
C ILE A 19 -19.28 1.73 -3.29
N ALA A 20 -18.32 2.35 -3.97
CA ALA A 20 -18.00 2.06 -5.37
C ALA A 20 -17.13 0.80 -5.48
N PHE A 21 -16.14 0.66 -4.60
CA PHE A 21 -15.28 -0.53 -4.54
C PHE A 21 -14.67 -0.74 -3.15
N ALA A 22 -14.34 -2.00 -2.85
CA ALA A 22 -13.77 -2.42 -1.59
C ALA A 22 -12.76 -3.57 -1.78
N PHE A 23 -11.70 -3.56 -0.96
CA PHE A 23 -10.59 -4.49 -1.02
C PHE A 23 -10.24 -5.00 0.38
N LEU A 24 -9.93 -6.28 0.49
CA LEU A 24 -9.19 -6.84 1.61
C LEU A 24 -7.70 -6.69 1.29
N TYR A 25 -6.95 -5.97 2.11
CA TYR A 25 -5.53 -5.69 1.86
C TYR A 25 -4.65 -6.15 3.02
N GLY A 26 -3.39 -5.69 3.03
CA GLY A 26 -2.48 -5.91 4.14
C GLY A 26 -2.06 -7.37 4.35
N SER A 27 -1.84 -7.73 5.61
CA SER A 27 -1.18 -8.99 5.99
C SER A 27 -2.03 -10.23 5.65
N GLN A 28 -3.36 -10.10 5.70
CA GLN A 28 -4.31 -11.16 5.34
C GLN A 28 -4.31 -11.44 3.84
N ALA A 29 -4.17 -10.41 3.00
CA ALA A 29 -4.09 -10.57 1.55
C ALA A 29 -2.76 -11.23 1.11
N LYS A 30 -1.67 -11.01 1.87
CA LYS A 30 -0.33 -11.51 1.55
C LYS A 30 -0.04 -12.92 2.08
N GLY A 31 -1.00 -13.60 2.73
CA GLY A 31 -0.82 -14.98 3.24
C GLY A 31 0.10 -15.12 4.45
N HIS A 32 0.58 -14.02 5.03
CA HIS A 32 1.47 -14.00 6.20
C HIS A 32 0.72 -13.77 7.53
N ALA A 33 -0.61 -13.66 7.46
CA ALA A 33 -1.46 -13.43 8.62
C ALA A 33 -1.49 -14.64 9.57
N ASN A 34 -1.06 -14.42 10.81
CA ASN A 34 -1.34 -15.30 11.94
C ASN A 34 -2.81 -15.13 12.40
N LYS A 35 -3.38 -16.10 13.12
CA LYS A 35 -4.81 -16.09 13.52
C LYS A 35 -5.25 -14.85 14.32
N LEU A 36 -4.30 -14.12 14.90
CA LEU A 36 -4.51 -12.94 15.73
C LEU A 36 -4.43 -11.61 14.96
N SER A 37 -3.98 -11.61 13.71
CA SER A 37 -3.89 -10.37 12.92
C SER A 37 -5.26 -9.76 12.65
N ASP A 38 -5.27 -8.43 12.70
CA ASP A 38 -6.39 -7.58 12.32
C ASP A 38 -6.76 -7.81 10.85
N VAL A 39 -7.96 -7.38 10.47
CA VAL A 39 -8.44 -7.47 9.09
C VAL A 39 -8.45 -6.08 8.47
N ASP A 40 -7.54 -5.88 7.52
CA ASP A 40 -7.36 -4.61 6.82
C ASP A 40 -8.33 -4.50 5.63
N ILE A 41 -9.29 -3.58 5.71
CA ILE A 41 -10.33 -3.38 4.69
C ILE A 41 -10.26 -1.96 4.15
N ALA A 42 -10.04 -1.82 2.85
CA ALA A 42 -10.04 -0.55 2.16
C ALA A 42 -11.36 -0.37 1.41
N VAL A 43 -11.98 0.81 1.53
CA VAL A 43 -13.23 1.15 0.86
C VAL A 43 -13.11 2.49 0.16
N TYR A 44 -13.72 2.60 -1.02
CA TYR A 44 -13.92 3.87 -1.71
C TYR A 44 -15.40 4.17 -1.78
N PHE A 45 -15.81 5.27 -1.18
CA PHE A 45 -17.18 5.76 -1.23
C PHE A 45 -17.42 6.42 -2.57
N TYR A 46 -18.67 6.36 -3.06
CA TYR A 46 -19.07 7.22 -4.17
C TYR A 46 -18.85 8.68 -3.78
N PRO A 47 -18.03 9.43 -4.53
CA PRO A 47 -17.67 10.79 -4.17
C PRO A 47 -18.83 11.74 -4.44
N LEU A 48 -18.83 12.89 -3.76
CA LEU A 48 -19.81 13.95 -4.00
C LEU A 48 -19.67 14.53 -5.42
N GLU A 49 -18.43 14.58 -5.93
CA GLU A 49 -18.10 15.01 -7.29
C GLU A 49 -17.36 13.88 -8.01
N ARG A 50 -17.78 13.55 -9.23
CA ARG A 50 -17.17 12.46 -10.02
C ARG A 50 -15.83 12.86 -10.64
N HIS A 51 -15.67 14.12 -11.02
CA HIS A 51 -14.47 14.62 -11.67
C HIS A 51 -14.04 15.98 -11.10
N PRO A 52 -12.74 16.16 -10.77
CA PRO A 52 -11.68 15.13 -10.78
C PRO A 52 -11.95 14.02 -9.74
N VAL A 53 -11.23 12.90 -9.84
CA VAL A 53 -11.38 11.79 -8.88
C VAL A 53 -11.10 12.29 -7.46
N GLU A 54 -11.90 11.86 -6.49
CA GLU A 54 -11.72 12.24 -5.10
C GLU A 54 -10.65 11.36 -4.45
N PHE A 55 -9.47 11.94 -4.19
CA PHE A 55 -8.38 11.28 -3.44
C PHE A 55 -7.67 12.32 -2.57
N GLU A 56 -7.07 11.89 -1.45
CA GLU A 56 -6.41 12.77 -0.46
C GLU A 56 -7.28 13.97 -0.02
N LYS A 57 -8.61 13.81 -0.01
CA LYS A 57 -9.54 14.84 0.44
C LYS A 57 -9.89 14.65 1.91
N GLU A 58 -10.02 15.76 2.64
CA GLU A 58 -10.53 15.75 4.00
C GLU A 58 -12.07 15.60 4.00
N VAL A 59 -12.53 14.40 3.65
CA VAL A 59 -13.94 14.01 3.56
C VAL A 59 -14.26 12.86 4.51
N PHE A 60 -15.49 12.90 5.03
CA PHE A 60 -16.01 11.91 5.97
C PHE A 60 -17.42 11.51 5.54
N TYR A 61 -17.68 10.21 5.58
CA TYR A 61 -18.94 9.63 5.17
C TYR A 61 -19.69 9.08 6.39
N ASP A 62 -20.97 9.42 6.53
CA ASP A 62 -21.81 9.00 7.66
C ASP A 62 -21.85 7.46 7.84
N GLY A 63 -21.71 6.72 6.73
CA GLY A 63 -21.73 5.26 6.69
C GLY A 63 -20.48 4.58 7.27
N GLU A 64 -19.39 5.31 7.55
CA GLU A 64 -18.10 4.74 7.98
C GLU A 64 -18.20 3.96 9.29
N ASN A 65 -18.75 4.60 10.34
CA ASN A 65 -18.88 3.98 11.66
C ASN A 65 -19.77 2.74 11.62
N GLN A 66 -20.80 2.77 10.79
CA GLN A 66 -21.66 1.62 10.57
C GLN A 66 -20.90 0.48 9.90
N ILE A 67 -20.14 0.76 8.83
CA ILE A 67 -19.31 -0.25 8.16
C ILE A 67 -18.35 -0.87 9.14
N TRP A 68 -17.59 -0.06 9.85
CA TRP A 68 -16.60 -0.54 10.80
C TRP A 68 -17.22 -1.47 11.85
N GLY A 69 -18.32 -1.04 12.49
CA GLY A 69 -19.03 -1.84 13.49
C GLY A 69 -19.65 -3.12 12.93
N ASP A 70 -20.21 -3.07 11.70
CA ASP A 70 -20.76 -4.24 11.02
C ASP A 70 -19.66 -5.26 10.71
N LEU A 71 -18.51 -4.82 10.21
CA LEU A 71 -17.37 -5.68 9.88
C LEU A 71 -16.79 -6.34 11.14
N GLN A 72 -16.63 -5.59 12.24
CA GLN A 72 -16.17 -6.15 13.51
C GLN A 72 -17.10 -7.25 14.02
N ARG A 73 -18.43 -7.03 13.94
CA ARG A 73 -19.44 -8.05 14.32
C ARG A 73 -19.42 -9.25 13.38
N LEU A 74 -19.31 -9.02 12.08
CA LEU A 74 -19.32 -10.06 11.04
C LEU A 74 -18.12 -10.99 11.16
N LEU A 75 -16.93 -10.41 11.39
CA LEU A 75 -15.66 -11.12 11.42
C LEU A 75 -15.28 -11.60 12.83
N LYS A 76 -15.88 -11.02 13.88
CA LYS A 76 -15.52 -11.24 15.29
C LYS A 76 -14.02 -11.01 15.54
N LYS A 77 -13.48 -9.98 14.90
CA LYS A 77 -12.08 -9.58 14.92
C LYS A 77 -11.97 -8.06 14.87
N GLU A 78 -10.79 -7.55 15.24
CA GLU A 78 -10.44 -6.18 14.98
C GLU A 78 -10.32 -5.95 13.46
N VAL A 79 -10.82 -4.79 13.03
CA VAL A 79 -10.91 -4.38 11.63
C VAL A 79 -10.31 -2.99 11.54
N GLU A 80 -9.31 -2.86 10.70
CA GLU A 80 -8.79 -1.56 10.28
C GLU A 80 -9.53 -1.16 9.01
N LEU A 81 -10.40 -0.15 9.11
CA LEU A 81 -11.14 0.38 7.98
C LEU A 81 -10.41 1.60 7.42
N LEU A 82 -9.97 1.49 6.18
CA LEU A 82 -9.28 2.53 5.44
C LEU A 82 -10.17 3.12 4.36
N VAL A 83 -10.26 4.45 4.31
CA VAL A 83 -11.08 5.15 3.32
C VAL A 83 -10.18 5.74 2.23
N LEU A 84 -10.30 5.16 1.04
CA LEU A 84 -9.46 5.44 -0.11
C LEU A 84 -9.61 6.88 -0.63
N ASN A 85 -10.76 7.52 -0.40
CA ASN A 85 -11.02 8.91 -0.76
C ASN A 85 -10.08 9.92 -0.05
N ARG A 86 -9.50 9.56 1.11
CA ARG A 86 -8.74 10.49 1.97
C ARG A 86 -7.31 10.08 2.29
N VAL A 87 -6.92 8.83 2.05
CA VAL A 87 -5.56 8.37 2.34
C VAL A 87 -4.58 8.78 1.25
N SER A 88 -3.29 8.71 1.56
CA SER A 88 -2.25 9.02 0.60
C SER A 88 -2.24 8.07 -0.59
N ALA A 89 -1.83 8.56 -1.76
CA ALA A 89 -1.75 7.77 -2.99
C ALA A 89 -0.94 6.49 -2.84
N SER A 90 0.19 6.55 -2.11
CA SER A 90 1.04 5.37 -1.84
C SER A 90 0.30 4.29 -1.05
N VAL A 91 -0.47 4.69 -0.03
CA VAL A 91 -1.26 3.75 0.79
C VAL A 91 -2.41 3.20 -0.04
N ALA A 92 -3.14 4.04 -0.77
CA ALA A 92 -4.22 3.62 -1.66
C ALA A 92 -3.71 2.62 -2.72
N ALA A 93 -2.59 2.90 -3.38
CA ALA A 93 -1.98 2.05 -4.39
C ALA A 93 -1.56 0.68 -3.83
N SER A 94 -1.07 0.64 -2.59
CA SER A 94 -0.80 -0.61 -1.88
C SER A 94 -2.08 -1.38 -1.54
N SER A 95 -3.13 -0.69 -1.09
CA SER A 95 -4.40 -1.30 -0.71
C SER A 95 -5.15 -1.91 -1.88
N ILE A 96 -5.22 -1.25 -3.04
CA ILE A 96 -5.97 -1.75 -4.21
C ILE A 96 -5.31 -2.98 -4.87
N ARG A 97 -4.03 -3.26 -4.58
CA ARG A 97 -3.34 -4.50 -4.97
C ARG A 97 -3.79 -5.72 -4.15
N GLY A 98 -4.67 -5.52 -3.17
CA GLY A 98 -5.27 -6.56 -2.35
C GLY A 98 -6.31 -7.42 -3.09
N ILE A 99 -7.08 -8.17 -2.32
CA ILE A 99 -8.15 -9.04 -2.83
C ILE A 99 -9.42 -8.19 -3.01
N PRO A 100 -9.97 -8.06 -4.22
CA PRO A 100 -11.21 -7.32 -4.44
C PRO A 100 -12.39 -8.03 -3.76
N LEU A 101 -13.13 -7.27 -2.94
CA LEU A 101 -14.36 -7.70 -2.30
C LEU A 101 -15.59 -7.29 -3.11
N SER A 102 -15.55 -6.07 -3.67
CA SER A 102 -16.58 -5.58 -4.59
C SER A 102 -16.01 -4.48 -5.47
N ILE A 103 -16.37 -4.47 -6.76
CA ILE A 103 -16.11 -3.36 -7.69
C ILE A 103 -17.41 -3.14 -8.47
N LYS A 104 -18.12 -2.06 -8.16
CA LYS A 104 -19.43 -1.74 -8.73
C LYS A 104 -19.35 -0.76 -9.89
N ASP A 105 -18.38 0.15 -9.83
CA ASP A 105 -18.10 1.12 -10.88
C ASP A 105 -16.66 0.95 -11.36
N TRP A 106 -16.50 0.20 -12.46
CA TRP A 106 -15.19 -0.05 -13.07
C TRP A 106 -14.58 1.20 -13.68
N GLY A 107 -15.39 2.13 -14.20
CA GLY A 107 -14.88 3.39 -14.76
C GLY A 107 -14.23 4.23 -13.67
N LEU A 108 -14.95 4.43 -12.56
CA LEU A 108 -14.43 5.15 -11.39
C LEU A 108 -13.22 4.46 -10.77
N TYR A 109 -13.22 3.12 -10.71
CA TYR A 109 -12.05 2.37 -10.24
C TYR A 109 -10.82 2.56 -11.12
N LEU A 110 -10.97 2.52 -12.45
CA LEU A 110 -9.85 2.70 -13.38
C LEU A 110 -9.29 4.11 -13.32
N GLU A 111 -10.15 5.13 -13.27
CA GLU A 111 -9.75 6.54 -13.10
C GLU A 111 -9.02 6.75 -11.77
N PHE A 112 -9.54 6.17 -10.68
CA PHE A 112 -8.89 6.23 -9.37
C PHE A 112 -7.53 5.53 -9.38
N MET A 113 -7.46 4.33 -9.95
CA MET A 113 -6.23 3.55 -10.08
C MET A 113 -5.16 4.31 -10.87
N GLU A 114 -5.52 4.89 -12.01
CA GLU A 114 -4.62 5.69 -12.84
C GLU A 114 -3.97 6.82 -12.03
N VAL A 115 -4.80 7.67 -11.41
CA VAL A 115 -4.34 8.82 -10.64
C VAL A 115 -3.44 8.41 -9.48
N ILE A 116 -3.84 7.43 -8.66
CA ILE A 116 -3.03 7.07 -7.49
C ILE A 116 -1.71 6.39 -7.88
N THR A 117 -1.65 5.67 -9.01
CA THR A 117 -0.41 5.04 -9.45
C THR A 117 0.59 6.06 -9.93
N GLU A 118 0.17 7.05 -10.72
CA GLU A 118 1.00 8.17 -11.16
C GLU A 118 1.58 8.92 -9.95
N VAL A 119 0.72 9.35 -9.02
CA VAL A 119 1.15 10.09 -7.83
C VAL A 119 2.06 9.27 -6.91
N ALA A 120 1.80 7.96 -6.76
CA ALA A 120 2.63 7.10 -5.92
C ALA A 120 4.00 6.80 -6.54
N GLU A 121 4.10 6.75 -7.87
CA GLU A 121 5.36 6.60 -8.60
C GLU A 121 6.23 7.84 -8.43
N ASP A 122 5.67 9.04 -8.65
CA ASP A 122 6.35 10.32 -8.42
C ASP A 122 6.92 10.43 -6.99
N PHE A 123 6.13 10.02 -6.00
CA PHE A 123 6.56 10.05 -4.60
C PHE A 123 7.69 9.04 -4.33
N THR A 124 7.62 7.86 -4.96
CA THR A 124 8.67 6.83 -4.84
C THR A 124 9.98 7.30 -5.47
N GLU A 125 9.92 7.94 -6.63
CA GLU A 125 11.08 8.54 -7.29
C GLU A 125 11.73 9.63 -6.43
N LEU A 126 10.92 10.51 -5.84
CA LEU A 126 11.39 11.57 -4.93
C LEU A 126 12.09 11.01 -3.68
N ILE A 127 11.53 9.98 -3.05
CA ILE A 127 12.18 9.34 -1.90
C ILE A 127 13.51 8.68 -2.31
N ILE A 128 13.52 8.00 -3.46
CA ILE A 128 14.74 7.33 -3.95
C ILE A 128 15.83 8.35 -4.26
N SER A 129 15.48 9.50 -4.88
CA SER A 129 16.46 10.55 -5.17
C SER A 129 17.01 11.19 -3.91
N ASP A 130 16.16 11.56 -2.93
CA ASP A 130 16.59 12.14 -1.65
C ASP A 130 17.48 11.17 -0.86
N TYR A 131 17.15 9.87 -0.87
CA TYR A 131 18.01 8.86 -0.24
C TYR A 131 19.37 8.73 -0.95
N LYS A 132 19.40 8.70 -2.29
CA LYS A 132 20.65 8.64 -3.06
C LYS A 132 21.54 9.85 -2.77
N GLU A 133 20.99 11.06 -2.80
CA GLU A 133 21.72 12.30 -2.50
C GLU A 133 22.32 12.29 -1.10
N ARG A 134 21.57 11.83 -0.09
CA ARG A 134 22.05 11.73 1.30
C ARG A 134 23.13 10.66 1.46
N THR A 135 23.02 9.52 0.78
CA THR A 135 24.04 8.46 0.86
C THR A 135 25.31 8.79 0.07
N GLU A 136 25.22 9.47 -1.06
CA GLU A 136 26.41 9.95 -1.79
C GLU A 136 27.19 11.03 -1.00
N PHE A 137 26.50 11.81 -0.14
CA PHE A 137 27.13 12.71 0.83
C PHE A 137 27.84 11.96 1.96
N ASP A 138 27.26 10.86 2.44
CA ASP A 138 27.85 10.08 3.53
C ASP A 138 29.13 9.37 3.04
N TYR A 139 29.13 8.74 1.87
CA TYR A 139 30.31 8.03 1.32
C TYR A 139 31.54 8.92 1.07
N THR A 140 31.36 10.21 0.81
CA THR A 140 32.48 11.13 0.58
C THR A 140 33.17 11.57 1.88
N GLU A 141 32.46 11.63 3.01
CA GLU A 141 33.07 11.96 4.30
C GLU A 141 33.74 10.75 4.98
N ILE A 142 33.10 9.57 5.00
CA ILE A 142 33.70 8.34 5.58
C ILE A 142 34.96 7.86 4.84
N ALA A 143 35.07 8.10 3.53
CA ALA A 143 36.28 7.78 2.78
C ALA A 143 37.49 8.69 3.13
N SER A 144 37.25 9.85 3.76
CA SER A 144 38.32 10.76 4.17
C SER A 144 38.85 10.49 5.59
N SER A 145 38.08 9.79 6.43
CA SER A 145 38.37 9.63 7.87
C SER A 145 38.58 8.18 8.35
N ALA A 146 38.38 7.17 7.50
CA ALA A 146 38.58 5.77 7.89
C ALA A 146 40.03 5.29 7.65
N PRO A 147 40.78 4.87 8.70
CA PRO A 147 42.04 4.17 8.50
C PRO A 147 41.78 2.78 7.89
N PHE A 148 42.53 2.46 6.84
CA PHE A 148 42.39 1.35 5.88
C PHE A 148 42.24 -0.11 6.40
N ASN A 149 42.10 -0.37 7.70
CA ASN A 149 42.38 -1.69 8.28
C ASN A 149 41.17 -2.50 8.81
N ASN A 150 39.92 -2.20 8.46
CA ASN A 150 38.79 -3.01 8.96
C ASN A 150 37.58 -3.13 8.02
N LEU A 151 37.80 -3.57 6.78
CA LEU A 151 36.71 -4.04 5.90
C LEU A 151 36.74 -5.58 5.82
N PRO A 152 35.61 -6.28 6.03
CA PRO A 152 35.55 -7.73 5.88
C PRO A 152 35.81 -8.15 4.42
N THR A 153 36.65 -9.17 4.30
CA THR A 153 37.21 -9.75 3.09
C THR A 153 36.12 -10.40 2.24
N GLN A 154 35.57 -9.66 1.26
CA GLN A 154 35.19 -10.08 -0.09
C GLN A 154 34.04 -9.21 -0.62
N TYR A 155 34.36 -8.32 -1.55
CA TYR A 155 33.37 -7.65 -2.40
C TYR A 155 33.69 -7.94 -3.87
N ARG A 156 32.68 -8.36 -4.64
CA ARG A 156 32.77 -8.46 -6.11
C ARG A 156 32.41 -7.10 -6.70
N ILE A 157 33.36 -6.47 -7.38
CA ILE A 157 33.14 -5.25 -8.14
C ILE A 157 33.16 -5.60 -9.63
N THR A 158 32.17 -5.12 -10.39
CA THR A 158 32.16 -5.21 -11.85
C THR A 158 32.53 -3.84 -12.40
N ILE A 159 33.64 -3.74 -13.12
CA ILE A 159 34.03 -2.53 -13.86
C ILE A 159 34.28 -2.95 -15.31
N GLU A 160 33.63 -2.28 -16.25
CA GLU A 160 33.79 -2.47 -17.70
C GLU A 160 33.66 -3.91 -18.20
N GLY A 161 32.62 -4.62 -17.76
CA GLY A 161 32.21 -5.90 -18.37
C GLY A 161 33.11 -7.11 -18.11
N GLN A 162 34.13 -7.01 -17.25
CA GLN A 162 34.91 -8.16 -16.80
C GLN A 162 34.76 -8.41 -15.30
N GLN A 163 34.33 -9.62 -14.95
CA GLN A 163 34.30 -10.08 -13.56
C GLN A 163 35.71 -10.46 -13.11
N LYS A 164 36.22 -9.80 -12.08
CA LYS A 164 37.41 -10.27 -11.34
C LYS A 164 37.03 -10.58 -9.90
N CYS A 165 37.33 -11.81 -9.47
CA CYS A 165 37.28 -12.21 -8.07
C CYS A 165 38.66 -12.01 -7.46
N PHE A 166 38.73 -11.40 -6.27
CA PHE A 166 39.97 -11.28 -5.50
C PHE A 166 39.81 -11.97 -4.13
N GLY A 167 40.78 -12.85 -3.83
CA GLY A 167 40.96 -13.65 -2.60
C GLY A 167 41.34 -15.10 -2.97
N GLN A 168 42.40 -15.73 -2.45
CA GLN A 168 43.35 -15.42 -1.38
C GLN A 168 44.64 -14.76 -1.85
#